data_AF-A0A2E0T8Q6-F1
#
_entry.id   AF-A0A2E0T8Q6-F1
#
_cell.length_a   1.000
_cell.length_b   1.000
_cell.length_c   1.000
_cell.angle_alpha   90.00
_cell.angle_beta   90.00
_cell.angle_gamma   90.00
#
_symmetry.space_group_name_H-M   'P 1'
#
loop_
_entity.id
_entity.type
_entity.pdbx_description
1 polymer ?
#
loop_
_entity_poly.entity_id
_entity_poly.type
_entity_poly.pdbx_seq_one_letter_code
_entity_poly.pdbx_strand_id
1 'polypeptide(L)'
;MTISSANNTPRVIYTATASQTVFTIPFEFFAVTDVKVYVGSTLATYSTNPTTTTQFSIQATTSPSDSAYEYGSGGTLTFGSGQTAGTVITVLRRITIERTVDFPTSSSLDITSLNTEQDQGIAIFGDLNDKISRSITQNDYDESATLTLPAKTDRASKTLAFDSSGNVIAQSAQGVQTVNVATGDAGTSATSTYDATTGVLNLTIPRGSDGTQGPAGSDGSDGIFLSIASQSEAQTGTENTKGMTPLRTKEAINAQVGAISTIASKFFGLKKTVDGTGRSIATQEHTLVGGSENLTISDYDTYFFATGSIFMSIDTSGHLLINMP
;
A
#
# COMPACT_ATOMS: atom_id res chain seq x y z
N MET A 1 60.22 -15.90 -41.44
CA MET A 1 58.86 -15.34 -41.39
C MET A 1 58.32 -15.66 -40.00
N THR A 2 57.95 -14.64 -39.22
CA THR A 2 57.39 -14.84 -37.87
C THR A 2 55.90 -14.61 -37.97
N ILE A 3 55.10 -15.66 -37.79
CA ILE A 3 53.64 -15.56 -37.80
C ILE A 3 53.23 -14.86 -36.49
N SER A 4 52.71 -13.64 -36.58
CA SER A 4 52.24 -12.86 -35.43
C SER A 4 50.81 -13.27 -35.06
N SER A 5 50.58 -13.66 -33.82
CA SER A 5 49.23 -14.00 -33.33
C SER A 5 48.25 -12.80 -33.37
N ALA A 6 48.76 -11.57 -33.34
CA ALA A 6 47.93 -10.36 -33.44
C ALA A 6 47.23 -10.23 -34.80
N ASN A 7 47.81 -10.78 -35.88
CA ASN A 7 47.20 -10.79 -37.22
C ASN A 7 45.91 -11.63 -37.26
N ASN A 8 45.78 -12.57 -36.33
CA ASN A 8 44.63 -13.48 -36.21
C ASN A 8 43.57 -12.99 -35.22
N THR A 9 43.65 -11.75 -34.74
CA THR A 9 42.57 -11.08 -34.00
C THR A 9 41.74 -10.27 -35.00
N PRO A 10 40.61 -10.79 -35.51
CA PRO A 10 39.94 -10.28 -36.70
C PRO A 10 39.03 -9.08 -36.41
N ARG A 11 39.33 -8.29 -35.38
CA ARG A 11 38.49 -7.20 -34.91
C ARG A 11 39.32 -6.12 -34.25
N VAL A 12 39.02 -4.89 -34.60
CA VAL A 12 39.50 -3.69 -33.89
C VAL A 12 38.34 -2.70 -33.74
N ILE A 13 38.35 -1.96 -32.64
CA ILE A 13 37.35 -0.94 -32.33
C ILE A 13 38.06 0.37 -32.07
N TYR A 14 37.64 1.42 -32.78
CA TYR A 14 38.13 2.79 -32.59
C TYR A 14 37.01 3.69 -32.06
N THR A 15 37.39 4.73 -31.34
CA THR A 15 36.52 5.89 -31.07
C THR A 15 37.04 7.04 -31.91
N ALA A 16 36.23 7.51 -32.86
CA ALA A 16 36.65 8.54 -33.80
C ALA A 16 36.91 9.88 -33.08
N THR A 17 37.96 10.58 -33.50
CA THR A 17 38.12 12.00 -33.19
C THR A 17 37.33 12.85 -34.20
N ALA A 18 37.15 14.14 -33.90
CA ALA A 18 36.36 15.03 -34.76
C ALA A 18 36.96 15.09 -36.18
N SER A 19 36.13 14.79 -37.18
CA SER A 19 36.50 14.80 -38.60
C SER A 19 37.55 13.76 -39.01
N GLN A 20 37.78 12.72 -38.20
CA GLN A 20 38.70 11.63 -38.58
C GLN A 20 38.15 10.83 -39.77
N THR A 21 38.94 10.67 -40.82
CA THR A 21 38.58 9.88 -42.02
C THR A 21 39.35 8.58 -42.12
N VAL A 22 40.51 8.47 -41.48
CA VAL A 22 41.46 7.37 -41.67
C VAL A 22 41.59 6.50 -40.42
N PHE A 23 41.54 5.18 -40.59
CA PHE A 23 41.70 4.17 -39.55
C PHE A 23 42.58 3.03 -40.06
N THR A 24 43.28 2.35 -39.15
CA THR A 24 44.12 1.20 -39.53
C THR A 24 43.31 -0.11 -39.52
N ILE A 25 43.76 -1.08 -40.30
CA ILE A 25 43.31 -2.47 -40.26
C ILE A 25 44.53 -3.28 -39.80
N PRO A 26 44.59 -3.72 -38.53
CA PRO A 26 45.79 -4.31 -37.95
C PRO A 26 45.91 -5.82 -38.17
N PHE A 27 44.95 -6.42 -38.87
CA PHE A 27 44.90 -7.85 -39.17
C PHE A 27 44.95 -8.07 -40.68
N GLU A 28 45.45 -9.23 -41.08
CA GLU A 28 45.49 -9.68 -42.48
C GLU A 28 44.08 -9.89 -43.06
N PHE A 29 43.92 -9.76 -44.37
CA PHE A 29 42.70 -10.10 -45.09
C PHE A 29 43.06 -10.47 -46.55
N PHE A 30 42.14 -11.10 -47.29
CA PHE A 30 42.44 -11.70 -48.60
C PHE A 30 41.66 -11.00 -49.72
N ALA A 31 40.50 -10.43 -49.39
CA ALA A 31 39.72 -9.56 -50.26
C ALA A 31 39.12 -8.39 -49.48
N VAL A 32 38.87 -7.27 -50.16
CA VAL A 32 38.16 -6.11 -49.56
C VAL A 32 36.76 -6.48 -49.06
N THR A 33 36.16 -7.51 -49.64
CA THR A 33 34.85 -8.05 -49.24
C THR A 33 34.86 -8.75 -47.89
N ASP A 34 36.03 -9.20 -47.43
CA ASP A 34 36.19 -9.87 -46.13
C ASP A 34 36.11 -8.87 -44.98
N VAL A 35 36.38 -7.59 -45.24
CA VAL A 35 36.36 -6.54 -44.22
C VAL A 35 34.95 -5.96 -44.09
N LYS A 36 34.38 -6.07 -42.90
CA LYS A 36 33.12 -5.39 -42.52
C LYS A 36 33.43 -4.22 -41.60
N VAL A 37 32.83 -3.07 -41.93
CA VAL A 37 33.02 -1.83 -41.18
C VAL A 37 31.66 -1.37 -40.67
N TYR A 38 31.54 -1.17 -39.36
CA TYR A 38 30.35 -0.60 -38.73
C TYR A 38 30.68 0.81 -38.23
N VAL A 39 29.79 1.75 -38.54
CA VAL A 39 29.78 3.13 -38.02
C VAL A 39 28.64 3.21 -37.02
N GLY A 40 28.96 3.20 -35.73
CA GLY A 40 27.99 2.94 -34.68
C GLY A 40 27.37 1.55 -34.86
N SER A 41 26.06 1.50 -35.12
CA SER A 41 25.31 0.27 -35.41
C SER A 41 25.08 0.03 -36.91
N THR A 42 25.50 0.94 -37.79
CA THR A 42 25.22 0.86 -39.23
C THR A 42 26.37 0.20 -39.97
N LEU A 43 26.07 -0.81 -40.78
CA LEU A 43 27.05 -1.40 -41.70
C LEU A 43 27.37 -0.39 -42.82
N ALA A 44 28.64 0.01 -42.91
CA ALA A 44 29.13 0.88 -43.97
C ALA A 44 29.32 0.09 -45.28
N THR A 45 29.29 0.80 -46.40
CA THR A 45 29.40 0.25 -47.75
C THR A 45 30.79 0.51 -48.34
N TYR A 46 31.41 -0.51 -48.91
CA TYR A 46 32.65 -0.33 -49.66
C TYR A 46 32.40 0.47 -50.95
N SER A 47 33.26 1.44 -51.23
CA SER A 47 33.31 2.21 -52.47
C SER A 47 34.76 2.54 -52.79
N THR A 48 35.15 2.44 -54.06
CA THR A 48 36.46 2.90 -54.52
C THR A 48 36.60 4.42 -54.48
N ASN A 49 35.47 5.14 -54.48
CA ASN A 49 35.40 6.60 -54.32
C ASN A 49 34.33 6.94 -53.27
N PRO A 50 34.66 6.82 -51.97
CA PRO A 50 33.69 7.04 -50.91
C PRO A 50 33.39 8.54 -50.80
N THR A 51 32.12 8.91 -50.61
CA THR A 51 31.68 10.31 -50.51
C THR A 51 30.94 10.65 -49.22
N THR A 52 30.59 9.65 -48.41
CA THR A 52 29.78 9.82 -47.19
C THR A 52 30.49 9.25 -45.96
N THR A 53 29.91 9.46 -44.77
CA THR A 53 30.40 8.88 -43.50
C THR A 53 30.14 7.38 -43.40
N THR A 54 29.31 6.82 -44.27
CA THR A 54 28.96 5.39 -44.33
C THR A 54 29.49 4.70 -45.59
N GLN A 55 30.34 5.38 -46.36
CA GLN A 55 31.10 4.80 -47.47
C GLN A 55 32.58 4.81 -47.15
N PHE A 56 33.28 3.73 -47.47
CA PHE A 56 34.71 3.61 -47.22
C PHE A 56 35.46 2.95 -48.37
N SER A 57 36.74 3.27 -48.50
CA SER A 57 37.72 2.54 -49.30
C SER A 57 38.75 1.86 -48.40
N ILE A 58 39.42 0.84 -48.96
CA ILE A 58 40.52 0.15 -48.29
C ILE A 58 41.74 0.24 -49.18
N GLN A 59 42.84 0.74 -48.61
CA GLN A 59 44.18 0.58 -49.16
C GLN A 59 44.88 -0.53 -48.39
N ALA A 60 45.06 -1.68 -49.03
CA ALA A 60 45.76 -2.79 -48.42
C ALA A 60 47.28 -2.58 -48.39
N THR A 61 47.93 -3.21 -47.41
CA THR A 61 49.39 -3.23 -47.27
C THR A 61 49.88 -4.63 -47.60
N THR A 62 50.60 -4.76 -48.71
CA THR A 62 51.23 -6.03 -49.11
C THR A 62 52.41 -6.32 -48.18
N SER A 63 52.48 -7.55 -47.68
CA SER A 63 53.64 -8.09 -46.97
C SER A 63 54.73 -8.40 -47.99
N PRO A 64 55.97 -7.87 -47.85
CA PRO A 64 57.08 -8.24 -48.74
C PRO A 64 57.56 -9.69 -48.53
N SER A 65 57.07 -10.37 -47.48
CA SER A 65 57.39 -11.78 -47.21
C SER A 65 56.35 -12.78 -47.71
N ASP A 66 55.14 -12.34 -48.08
CA ASP A 66 54.21 -13.21 -48.82
C ASP A 66 54.25 -12.89 -50.31
N SER A 67 54.13 -13.96 -51.08
CA SER A 67 53.85 -13.89 -52.49
C SER A 67 52.38 -13.46 -52.71
N ALA A 68 52.02 -13.13 -53.95
CA ALA A 68 50.71 -12.61 -54.34
C ALA A 68 49.52 -13.32 -53.67
N TYR A 69 48.38 -12.60 -53.57
CA TYR A 69 47.06 -13.05 -53.06
C TYR A 69 46.76 -12.80 -51.58
N GLU A 70 47.64 -12.11 -50.86
CA GLU A 70 47.48 -11.78 -49.43
C GLU A 70 47.70 -10.29 -49.13
N TYR A 71 46.94 -9.79 -48.16
CA TYR A 71 47.22 -8.50 -47.51
C TYR A 71 47.71 -8.75 -46.08
N GLY A 72 48.76 -9.58 -45.94
CA GLY A 72 49.28 -10.09 -44.67
C GLY A 72 49.73 -9.04 -43.64
N SER A 73 49.92 -7.78 -44.07
CA SER A 73 50.25 -6.64 -43.19
C SER A 73 49.07 -5.73 -42.87
N GLY A 74 47.85 -6.17 -43.18
CA GLY A 74 46.62 -5.42 -42.98
C GLY A 74 46.45 -4.28 -43.98
N GLY A 75 46.03 -3.11 -43.52
CA GLY A 75 45.71 -2.01 -44.42
C GLY A 75 45.22 -0.74 -43.74
N THR A 76 44.70 0.17 -44.55
CA THR A 76 44.15 1.45 -44.14
C THR A 76 42.74 1.60 -44.68
N LEU A 77 41.81 1.90 -43.79
CA LEU A 77 40.42 2.25 -44.06
C LEU A 77 40.31 3.78 -44.22
N THR A 78 39.65 4.25 -45.27
CA THR A 78 39.39 5.69 -45.48
C THR A 78 37.91 5.94 -45.77
N PHE A 79 37.25 6.78 -44.96
CA PHE A 79 35.89 7.24 -45.20
C PHE A 79 35.84 8.43 -46.16
N GLY A 80 34.72 8.58 -46.87
CA GLY A 80 34.50 9.69 -47.81
C GLY A 80 34.29 11.05 -47.15
N SER A 81 33.94 11.05 -45.85
CA SER A 81 33.83 12.25 -45.04
C SER A 81 34.17 11.94 -43.58
N GLY A 82 34.54 12.98 -42.83
CA GLY A 82 35.02 12.85 -41.46
C GLY A 82 33.95 12.34 -40.50
N GLN A 83 34.33 11.41 -39.62
CA GLN A 83 33.45 10.88 -38.58
C GLN A 83 33.21 11.92 -37.48
N THR A 84 32.04 11.86 -36.85
CA THR A 84 31.74 12.69 -35.66
C THR A 84 32.54 12.18 -34.46
N ALA A 85 33.06 13.09 -33.65
CA ALA A 85 33.79 12.74 -32.42
C ALA A 85 32.95 11.81 -31.52
N GLY A 86 33.56 10.75 -31.00
CA GLY A 86 32.89 9.76 -30.16
C GLY A 86 32.16 8.65 -30.92
N THR A 87 32.07 8.74 -32.26
CA THR A 87 31.50 7.65 -33.07
C THR A 87 32.38 6.40 -32.94
N VAL A 88 31.76 5.27 -32.61
CA VAL A 88 32.45 3.98 -32.54
C VAL A 88 32.58 3.41 -33.94
N ILE A 89 33.82 3.16 -34.38
CA ILE A 89 34.12 2.50 -35.65
C ILE A 89 34.59 1.08 -35.33
N THR A 90 33.84 0.08 -35.78
CA THR A 90 34.23 -1.32 -35.62
C THR A 90 34.65 -1.87 -36.97
N VAL A 91 35.90 -2.32 -37.07
CA VAL A 91 36.44 -2.99 -38.26
C VAL A 91 36.64 -4.45 -37.90
N LEU A 92 36.10 -5.36 -38.70
CA LEU A 92 36.29 -6.79 -38.49
C LEU A 92 36.44 -7.56 -39.79
N ARG A 93 37.05 -8.73 -39.72
CA ARG A 93 37.17 -9.69 -40.82
C ARG A 93 36.09 -10.77 -40.73
N ARG A 94 35.55 -11.14 -41.90
CA ARG A 94 34.64 -12.26 -42.15
C ARG A 94 34.93 -12.84 -43.52
N ILE A 95 35.81 -13.84 -43.55
CA ILE A 95 36.10 -14.63 -44.75
C ILE A 95 34.96 -15.63 -44.98
N THR A 96 34.55 -15.81 -46.24
CA THR A 96 33.61 -16.87 -46.62
C THR A 96 34.26 -18.24 -46.45
N ILE A 97 33.55 -19.19 -45.83
CA ILE A 97 34.05 -20.56 -45.64
C ILE A 97 33.84 -21.33 -46.94
N GLU A 98 34.82 -21.25 -47.84
CA GLU A 98 34.84 -21.97 -49.10
C GLU A 98 36.27 -22.20 -49.61
N ARG A 99 36.47 -23.25 -50.41
CA ARG A 99 37.64 -23.40 -51.28
C ARG A 99 37.15 -23.33 -52.73
N THR A 100 37.78 -22.50 -53.54
CA THR A 100 37.34 -22.24 -54.91
C THR A 100 38.18 -22.97 -55.96
N VAL A 101 39.36 -23.46 -55.59
CA VAL A 101 40.29 -24.16 -56.49
C VAL A 101 40.97 -25.35 -55.80
N ASP A 102 41.18 -26.41 -56.58
CA ASP A 102 42.01 -27.55 -56.17
C ASP A 102 43.44 -27.39 -56.67
N PHE A 103 44.39 -28.02 -55.96
CA PHE A 103 45.75 -28.09 -56.47
C PHE A 103 45.78 -28.92 -57.77
N PRO A 104 46.55 -28.49 -58.78
CA PRO A 104 46.68 -29.22 -60.03
C PRO A 104 47.26 -30.62 -59.83
N THR A 105 46.71 -31.61 -60.53
CA THR A 105 47.07 -33.04 -60.37
C THR A 105 48.41 -33.43 -60.99
N SER A 106 49.04 -32.55 -61.78
CA SER A 106 50.21 -32.88 -62.60
C SER A 106 51.26 -31.77 -62.75
N SER A 107 51.15 -30.68 -62.00
CA SER A 107 52.20 -29.65 -61.96
C SER A 107 52.94 -29.63 -60.62
N SER A 108 54.03 -28.87 -60.56
CA SER A 108 54.68 -28.54 -59.29
C SER A 108 53.67 -27.86 -58.35
N LEU A 109 53.72 -28.21 -57.07
CA LEU A 109 52.94 -27.56 -56.01
C LEU A 109 53.35 -26.08 -55.92
N ASP A 110 52.40 -25.18 -56.12
CA ASP A 110 52.63 -23.75 -55.91
C ASP A 110 52.64 -23.46 -54.40
N ILE A 111 53.84 -23.27 -53.86
CA ILE A 111 54.05 -22.99 -52.43
C ILE A 111 53.42 -21.65 -52.03
N THR A 112 53.29 -20.70 -52.95
CA THR A 112 52.57 -19.44 -52.70
C THR A 112 51.11 -19.73 -52.42
N SER A 113 50.43 -20.39 -53.37
CA SER A 113 49.03 -20.77 -53.21
C SER A 113 48.80 -21.67 -51.99
N LEU A 114 49.75 -22.55 -51.66
CA LEU A 114 49.68 -23.36 -50.46
C LEU A 114 49.72 -22.53 -49.18
N ASN A 115 50.65 -21.58 -49.07
CA ASN A 115 50.75 -20.72 -47.89
C ASN A 115 49.49 -19.85 -47.77
N THR A 116 49.03 -19.24 -48.87
CA THR A 116 47.80 -18.43 -48.87
C THR A 116 46.59 -19.20 -48.39
N GLU A 117 46.39 -20.43 -48.87
CA GLU A 117 45.26 -21.26 -48.42
C GLU A 117 45.41 -21.68 -46.95
N GLN A 118 46.63 -21.93 -46.46
CA GLN A 118 46.88 -22.21 -45.05
C GLN A 118 46.59 -21.00 -44.17
N ASP A 119 47.07 -19.83 -44.55
CA ASP A 119 46.85 -18.58 -43.82
C ASP A 119 45.37 -18.20 -43.83
N GLN A 120 44.68 -18.35 -44.96
CA GLN A 120 43.22 -18.17 -45.04
C GLN A 120 42.47 -19.13 -44.11
N GLY A 121 42.92 -20.39 -44.00
CA GLY A 121 42.36 -21.37 -43.06
C GLY A 121 42.53 -20.95 -41.59
N ILE A 122 43.72 -20.52 -41.20
CA ILE A 122 43.98 -19.99 -39.84
C ILE A 122 43.16 -18.73 -39.59
N ALA A 123 43.04 -17.86 -40.58
CA ALA A 123 42.26 -16.64 -40.49
C ALA A 123 40.77 -16.92 -40.28
N ILE A 124 40.21 -17.93 -40.98
CA ILE A 124 38.83 -18.42 -40.77
C ILE A 124 38.64 -18.95 -39.34
N PHE A 125 39.61 -19.69 -38.78
CA PHE A 125 39.53 -20.12 -37.38
C PHE A 125 39.54 -18.93 -36.41
N GLY A 126 40.33 -17.89 -36.69
CA GLY A 126 40.29 -16.63 -35.96
C GLY A 126 38.91 -15.96 -36.00
N ASP A 127 38.31 -15.87 -37.19
CA ASP A 127 36.97 -15.32 -37.41
C ASP A 127 35.88 -16.12 -36.66
N LEU A 128 35.97 -17.46 -36.67
CA LEU A 128 35.08 -18.36 -35.95
C LEU A 128 35.24 -18.20 -34.43
N ASN A 129 36.47 -18.13 -33.92
CA ASN A 129 36.74 -17.90 -32.50
C ASN A 129 36.19 -16.53 -32.04
N ASP A 130 36.38 -15.48 -32.84
CA ASP A 130 35.77 -14.16 -32.62
C ASP A 130 34.24 -14.24 -32.57
N LYS A 131 33.61 -15.00 -33.48
CA LYS A 131 32.15 -15.16 -33.52
C LYS A 131 31.63 -15.97 -32.33
N ILE A 132 32.21 -17.13 -32.05
CA ILE A 132 31.78 -18.07 -31.01
C ILE A 132 31.94 -17.46 -29.61
N SER A 133 33.07 -16.80 -29.33
CA SER A 133 33.34 -16.17 -28.03
C SER A 133 32.34 -15.08 -27.63
N ARG A 134 31.49 -14.62 -28.56
CA ARG A 134 30.42 -13.64 -28.32
C ARG A 134 29.02 -14.16 -28.62
N SER A 135 28.84 -15.47 -28.77
CA SER A 135 27.54 -16.06 -29.10
C SER A 135 26.85 -16.62 -27.85
N ILE A 136 25.52 -16.61 -27.86
CA ILE A 136 24.70 -17.46 -26.99
C ILE A 136 24.49 -18.77 -27.75
N THR A 137 24.64 -19.91 -27.08
CA THR A 137 24.51 -21.25 -27.68
C THR A 137 23.17 -21.88 -27.34
N GLN A 138 22.58 -22.58 -28.31
CA GLN A 138 21.38 -23.40 -28.14
C GLN A 138 21.75 -24.86 -27.89
N ASN A 139 20.82 -25.67 -27.36
CA ASN A 139 21.00 -27.12 -27.35
C ASN A 139 20.72 -27.70 -28.75
N ASP A 140 21.36 -28.83 -29.06
CA ASP A 140 21.26 -29.50 -30.37
C ASP A 140 19.85 -30.03 -30.69
N TYR A 141 19.01 -30.25 -29.66
CA TYR A 141 17.65 -30.76 -29.79
C TYR A 141 16.57 -29.68 -29.77
N ASP A 142 16.93 -28.41 -29.59
CA ASP A 142 15.98 -27.30 -29.55
C ASP A 142 15.59 -26.85 -30.97
N GLU A 143 14.35 -26.40 -31.13
CA GLU A 143 13.90 -25.73 -32.37
C GLU A 143 14.62 -24.39 -32.57
N SER A 144 14.67 -23.87 -33.80
CA SER A 144 15.40 -22.63 -34.09
C SER A 144 14.90 -21.43 -33.28
N ALA A 145 15.78 -20.79 -32.51
CA ALA A 145 15.50 -19.54 -31.79
C ALA A 145 16.40 -18.38 -32.25
N THR A 146 15.91 -17.14 -32.10
CA THR A 146 16.73 -15.95 -32.32
C THR A 146 17.63 -15.70 -31.12
N LEU A 147 18.92 -15.94 -31.27
CA LEU A 147 19.94 -15.74 -30.22
C LEU A 147 20.76 -14.45 -30.39
N THR A 148 20.27 -13.51 -31.20
CA THR A 148 20.93 -12.22 -31.43
C THR A 148 20.53 -11.24 -30.33
N LEU A 149 21.52 -10.73 -29.59
CA LEU A 149 21.29 -9.67 -28.61
C LEU A 149 20.84 -8.37 -29.29
N PRO A 150 19.87 -7.63 -28.70
CA PRO A 150 19.54 -6.28 -29.14
C PRO A 150 20.75 -5.33 -29.11
N ALA A 151 20.64 -4.20 -29.81
CA ALA A 151 21.69 -3.18 -29.80
C ALA A 151 22.00 -2.72 -28.37
N LYS A 152 23.26 -2.31 -28.11
CA LYS A 152 23.71 -1.88 -26.77
C LYS A 152 22.78 -0.86 -26.13
N THR A 153 22.29 0.11 -26.91
CA THR A 153 21.36 1.15 -26.46
C THR A 153 20.04 0.59 -25.96
N ASP A 154 19.52 -0.45 -26.62
CA ASP A 154 18.21 -1.03 -26.31
C ASP A 154 18.27 -1.98 -25.12
N ARG A 155 19.44 -2.59 -24.87
CA ARG A 155 19.67 -3.53 -23.77
C ARG A 155 20.39 -2.94 -22.55
N ALA A 156 20.78 -1.66 -22.59
CA ALA A 156 21.39 -1.01 -21.44
C ALA A 156 20.43 -1.01 -20.25
N SER A 157 20.92 -1.37 -19.06
CA SER A 157 20.12 -1.47 -17.82
C SER A 157 18.93 -2.44 -17.88
N LYS A 158 18.97 -3.42 -18.80
CA LYS A 158 17.97 -4.49 -18.95
C LYS A 158 18.57 -5.85 -18.59
N THR A 159 17.71 -6.80 -18.24
CA THR A 159 18.08 -8.19 -18.03
C THR A 159 18.04 -8.95 -19.36
N LEU A 160 18.93 -9.95 -19.47
CA LEU A 160 18.82 -10.97 -20.51
C LEU A 160 17.65 -11.88 -20.16
N ALA A 161 16.69 -12.03 -21.06
CA ALA A 161 15.53 -12.89 -20.88
C ALA A 161 15.18 -13.60 -22.18
N PHE A 162 14.21 -14.50 -22.12
CA PHE A 162 13.66 -15.21 -23.27
C PHE A 162 12.16 -14.92 -23.38
N ASP A 163 11.66 -14.72 -24.59
CA ASP A 163 10.22 -14.59 -24.83
C ASP A 163 9.50 -15.96 -24.78
N SER A 164 8.18 -15.98 -25.01
CA SER A 164 7.38 -17.21 -25.01
C SER A 164 7.78 -18.23 -26.09
N SER A 165 8.55 -17.80 -27.09
CA SER A 165 9.07 -18.62 -28.18
C SER A 165 10.55 -18.96 -27.99
N GLY A 166 11.13 -18.65 -26.82
CA GLY A 166 12.53 -18.93 -26.52
C GLY A 166 13.53 -18.01 -27.22
N ASN A 167 13.09 -16.90 -27.85
CA ASN A 167 14.01 -15.94 -28.44
C ASN A 167 14.65 -15.07 -27.37
N VAL A 168 15.92 -14.73 -27.57
CA VAL A 168 16.64 -13.79 -26.71
C VAL A 168 16.04 -12.39 -26.83
N ILE A 169 15.64 -11.83 -25.68
CA ILE A 169 15.15 -10.46 -25.56
C ILE A 169 15.90 -9.72 -24.46
N ALA A 170 15.93 -8.39 -24.57
CA ALA A 170 16.33 -7.52 -23.47
C ALA A 170 15.07 -7.02 -22.75
N GLN A 171 14.83 -7.52 -21.54
CA GLN A 171 13.66 -7.18 -20.74
C GLN A 171 14.03 -6.16 -19.66
N SER A 172 13.14 -5.22 -19.36
CA SER A 172 13.33 -4.37 -18.18
C SER A 172 13.48 -5.24 -16.94
N ALA A 173 14.45 -4.93 -16.08
CA ALA A 173 14.55 -5.60 -14.79
C ALA A 173 13.23 -5.37 -14.05
N GLN A 174 12.45 -6.42 -13.82
CA GLN A 174 11.24 -6.36 -13.02
C GLN A 174 11.69 -6.25 -11.55
N GLY A 175 11.83 -5.01 -11.08
CA GLY A 175 12.01 -4.72 -9.66
C GLY A 175 10.68 -4.76 -8.92
N VAL A 176 10.72 -4.57 -7.60
CA VAL A 176 9.49 -4.30 -6.85
C VAL A 176 9.00 -2.92 -7.25
N GLN A 177 8.00 -2.87 -8.13
CA GLN A 177 7.40 -1.65 -8.64
C GLN A 177 6.39 -1.07 -7.65
N THR A 178 5.71 -1.95 -6.91
CA THR A 178 4.70 -1.56 -5.92
C THR A 178 4.75 -2.53 -4.74
N VAL A 179 4.61 -1.97 -3.54
CA VAL A 179 4.51 -2.75 -2.30
C VAL A 179 3.11 -2.58 -1.75
N ASN A 180 2.34 -3.66 -1.72
CA ASN A 180 1.05 -3.68 -1.03
C ASN A 180 1.24 -4.28 0.36
N VAL A 181 0.79 -3.56 1.37
CA VAL A 181 0.81 -4.05 2.76
C VAL A 181 -0.63 -4.19 3.25
N ALA A 182 -0.98 -5.40 3.67
CA ALA A 182 -2.27 -5.69 4.27
C ALA A 182 -2.10 -6.27 5.69
N THR A 183 -3.09 -6.01 6.53
CA THR A 183 -3.17 -6.60 7.86
C THR A 183 -3.82 -7.98 7.78
N GLY A 184 -3.15 -9.01 8.30
CA GLY A 184 -3.68 -10.37 8.40
C GLY A 184 -4.45 -10.60 9.71
N ASP A 185 -5.16 -11.73 9.77
CA ASP A 185 -5.86 -12.15 10.97
C ASP A 185 -4.90 -12.52 12.11
N ALA A 186 -5.40 -12.36 13.33
CA ALA A 186 -4.67 -12.68 14.55
C ALA A 186 -4.24 -14.17 14.56
N GLY A 187 -2.96 -14.43 14.87
CA GLY A 187 -2.42 -15.79 14.95
C GLY A 187 -2.06 -16.45 13.61
N THR A 188 -2.24 -15.76 12.47
CA THR A 188 -1.74 -16.23 11.17
C THR A 188 -0.24 -15.98 11.02
N SER A 189 0.41 -16.66 10.06
CA SER A 189 1.82 -16.40 9.72
C SER A 189 1.94 -15.26 8.73
N ALA A 190 3.04 -14.49 8.81
CA ALA A 190 3.33 -13.48 7.81
C ALA A 190 3.57 -14.13 6.45
N THR A 191 3.06 -13.50 5.39
CA THR A 191 3.22 -13.99 4.02
C THR A 191 3.79 -12.91 3.12
N SER A 192 4.61 -13.32 2.17
CA SER A 192 5.10 -12.48 1.08
C SER A 192 4.86 -13.18 -0.25
N THR A 193 4.25 -12.50 -1.21
CA THR A 193 4.14 -12.98 -2.60
C THR A 193 4.66 -11.91 -3.55
N TYR A 194 5.39 -12.33 -4.58
CA TYR A 194 5.88 -11.45 -5.64
C TYR A 194 5.31 -11.91 -6.98
N ASP A 195 4.59 -11.01 -7.66
CA ASP A 195 4.17 -11.21 -9.03
C ASP A 195 5.22 -10.63 -9.97
N ALA A 196 6.01 -11.52 -10.59
CA ALA A 196 7.07 -11.12 -11.52
C ALA A 196 6.54 -10.52 -12.84
N THR A 197 5.24 -10.64 -13.14
CA THR A 197 4.61 -10.04 -14.33
C THR A 197 4.27 -8.58 -14.09
N THR A 198 3.71 -8.28 -12.92
CA THR A 198 3.27 -6.92 -12.55
C THR A 198 4.30 -6.15 -11.70
N GLY A 199 5.29 -6.83 -11.14
CA GLY A 199 6.29 -6.25 -10.24
C GLY A 199 5.74 -5.93 -8.84
N VAL A 200 4.60 -6.51 -8.45
CA VAL A 200 3.93 -6.23 -7.17
C VAL A 200 4.42 -7.19 -6.09
N LEU A 201 4.92 -6.64 -4.98
CA LEU A 201 5.22 -7.38 -3.75
C LEU A 201 4.07 -7.18 -2.76
N ASN A 202 3.31 -8.24 -2.48
CA ASN A 202 2.28 -8.22 -1.45
C ASN A 202 2.83 -8.79 -0.15
N LEU A 203 2.75 -8.01 0.93
CA LEU A 203 3.07 -8.42 2.29
C LEU A 203 1.79 -8.46 3.12
N THR A 204 1.57 -9.58 3.81
CA THR A 204 0.54 -9.68 4.84
C THR A 204 1.22 -9.73 6.19
N ILE A 205 0.91 -8.74 7.03
CA ILE A 205 1.42 -8.63 8.40
C ILE A 205 0.28 -9.02 9.35
N PRO A 206 0.32 -10.20 9.99
CA PRO A 206 -0.69 -10.64 10.94
C PRO A 206 -0.78 -9.66 12.11
N ARG A 207 -1.98 -9.43 12.61
CA ARG A 207 -2.12 -8.85 13.95
C ARG A 207 -1.56 -9.84 14.97
N GLY A 208 -0.97 -9.32 16.04
CA GLY A 208 -0.66 -10.16 17.19
C GLY A 208 -1.93 -10.88 17.64
N SER A 209 -1.81 -12.09 18.17
CA SER A 209 -2.94 -12.73 18.85
C SER A 209 -3.43 -11.74 19.90
N ASP A 210 -4.62 -11.18 19.70
CA ASP A 210 -5.28 -10.49 20.80
C ASP A 210 -5.39 -11.58 21.88
N GLY A 211 -4.71 -11.38 23.01
CA GLY A 211 -4.80 -12.32 24.13
C GLY A 211 -6.27 -12.57 24.42
N THR A 212 -6.61 -13.74 24.97
CA THR A 212 -8.01 -14.09 25.31
C THR A 212 -8.72 -12.88 25.87
N GLN A 213 -9.81 -12.45 25.22
CA GLN A 213 -10.62 -11.33 25.72
C GLN A 213 -10.88 -11.62 27.21
N GLY A 214 -10.43 -10.72 28.07
CA GLY A 214 -10.62 -10.88 29.51
C GLY A 214 -12.11 -11.11 29.80
N PRO A 215 -12.46 -11.82 30.89
CA PRO A 215 -13.85 -11.93 31.29
C PRO A 215 -14.50 -10.55 31.29
N ALA A 216 -15.75 -10.45 30.83
CA ALA A 216 -16.53 -9.24 31.07
C ALA A 216 -16.44 -8.92 32.56
N GLY A 217 -16.07 -7.69 32.90
CA GLY A 217 -16.04 -7.26 34.30
C GLY A 217 -17.42 -7.55 34.91
N SER A 218 -17.44 -8.07 36.14
CA SER A 218 -18.69 -8.26 36.87
C SER A 218 -19.47 -6.94 36.90
N ASP A 219 -20.78 -7.01 36.69
CA ASP A 219 -21.68 -5.85 36.83
C ASP A 219 -21.36 -5.13 38.15
N GLY A 220 -21.07 -3.82 38.07
CA GLY A 220 -20.65 -3.02 39.22
C GLY A 220 -21.71 -3.06 40.32
N SER A 221 -21.28 -3.37 41.54
CA SER A 221 -22.10 -3.47 42.75
C SER A 221 -22.49 -2.09 43.31
N ASP A 222 -22.94 -1.16 42.47
CA ASP A 222 -23.10 0.26 42.83
C ASP A 222 -24.56 0.64 43.18
N GLY A 223 -25.33 -0.31 43.70
CA GLY A 223 -26.55 0.02 44.43
C GLY A 223 -26.21 0.28 45.90
N ILE A 224 -26.37 1.51 46.40
CA ILE A 224 -26.34 1.84 47.85
C ILE A 224 -27.29 0.95 48.68
N PHE A 225 -28.24 0.28 48.02
CA PHE A 225 -29.23 -0.59 48.64
C PHE A 225 -29.07 -2.05 48.20
N LEU A 226 -29.18 -2.97 49.16
CA LEU A 226 -29.05 -4.41 48.94
C LEU A 226 -30.22 -5.02 48.15
N SER A 227 -31.41 -4.38 48.18
CA SER A 227 -32.63 -4.77 47.45
C SER A 227 -33.70 -3.66 47.57
N ILE A 228 -34.85 -3.81 46.89
CA ILE A 228 -36.02 -2.92 47.01
C ILE A 228 -36.99 -3.43 48.09
N ALA A 229 -37.53 -2.51 48.91
CA ALA A 229 -38.51 -2.83 49.94
C ALA A 229 -39.86 -3.37 49.39
N SER A 230 -40.49 -4.28 50.12
CA SER A 230 -41.88 -4.71 49.89
C SER A 230 -42.90 -3.65 50.35
N GLN A 231 -44.18 -3.82 49.99
CA GLN A 231 -45.26 -2.91 50.40
C GLN A 231 -45.37 -2.82 51.93
N SER A 232 -45.34 -3.98 52.60
CA SER A 232 -45.46 -4.05 54.06
C SER A 232 -44.29 -3.34 54.74
N GLU A 233 -43.06 -3.58 54.29
CA GLU A 233 -41.85 -2.96 54.83
C GLU A 233 -41.86 -1.44 54.62
N ALA A 234 -42.36 -0.98 53.47
CA ALA A 234 -42.55 0.44 53.17
C ALA A 234 -43.56 1.11 54.10
N GLN A 235 -44.68 0.44 54.40
CA GLN A 235 -45.73 0.95 55.28
C GLN A 235 -45.30 1.00 56.75
N THR A 236 -44.54 0.00 57.22
CA THR A 236 -44.06 -0.07 58.61
C THR A 236 -42.80 0.76 58.85
N GLY A 237 -41.97 0.98 57.83
CA GLY A 237 -40.76 1.80 57.92
C GLY A 237 -39.65 1.22 58.81
N THR A 238 -39.51 -0.11 58.87
CA THR A 238 -38.61 -0.79 59.82
C THR A 238 -37.21 -1.12 59.27
N GLU A 239 -36.96 -0.98 57.96
CA GLU A 239 -35.74 -1.43 57.29
C GLU A 239 -34.98 -0.29 56.58
N ASN A 240 -33.76 0.01 57.01
CA ASN A 240 -32.91 1.08 56.45
C ASN A 240 -31.90 0.61 55.39
N THR A 241 -31.81 -0.69 55.14
CA THR A 241 -30.81 -1.29 54.22
C THR A 241 -31.36 -1.52 52.81
N LYS A 242 -32.67 -1.29 52.61
CA LYS A 242 -33.38 -1.48 51.34
C LYS A 242 -33.76 -0.14 50.72
N GLY A 243 -33.78 -0.11 49.39
CA GLY A 243 -34.18 1.06 48.61
C GLY A 243 -35.69 1.18 48.50
N MET A 244 -36.18 2.42 48.46
CA MET A 244 -37.58 2.74 48.24
C MET A 244 -37.79 3.22 46.80
N THR A 245 -38.67 2.55 46.05
CA THR A 245 -39.13 3.05 44.75
C THR A 245 -40.20 4.14 44.94
N PRO A 246 -40.49 4.97 43.93
CA PRO A 246 -41.58 5.95 44.01
C PRO A 246 -42.93 5.36 44.44
N LEU A 247 -43.22 4.11 44.05
CA LEU A 247 -44.42 3.40 44.47
C LEU A 247 -44.41 3.07 45.97
N ARG A 248 -43.30 2.53 46.49
CA ARG A 248 -43.15 2.23 47.92
C ARG A 248 -43.22 3.49 48.78
N THR A 249 -42.63 4.59 48.31
CA THR A 249 -42.73 5.89 48.99
C THR A 249 -44.16 6.40 49.07
N LYS A 250 -44.94 6.27 47.99
CA LYS A 250 -46.37 6.61 47.99
C LYS A 250 -47.17 5.75 48.97
N GLU A 251 -46.90 4.44 49.00
CA GLU A 251 -47.57 3.51 49.91
C GLU A 251 -47.26 3.83 51.39
N ALA A 252 -46.00 4.17 51.71
CA ALA A 252 -45.57 4.60 53.03
C ALA A 252 -46.30 5.88 53.47
N ILE A 253 -46.31 6.90 52.60
CA ILE A 253 -46.98 8.18 52.89
C ILE A 253 -48.47 7.97 53.14
N ASN A 254 -49.15 7.20 52.29
CA ASN A 254 -50.59 6.96 52.44
C ASN A 254 -50.92 6.25 53.77
N ALA A 255 -50.10 5.28 54.17
CA ALA A 255 -50.29 4.56 55.44
C ALA A 255 -50.12 5.50 56.65
N GLN A 256 -49.11 6.37 56.63
CA GLN A 256 -48.83 7.29 57.73
C GLN A 256 -49.82 8.47 57.79
N VAL A 257 -50.26 8.99 56.64
CA VAL A 257 -51.23 10.10 56.56
C VAL A 257 -52.65 9.63 56.88
N GLY A 258 -53.03 8.40 56.54
CA GLY A 258 -54.33 7.82 56.92
C GLY A 258 -54.57 7.78 58.44
N ALA A 259 -53.50 7.82 59.25
CA ALA A 259 -53.60 7.88 60.71
C ALA A 259 -53.92 9.30 61.27
N ILE A 260 -53.87 10.36 60.45
CA ILE A 260 -54.00 11.77 60.89
C ILE A 260 -55.44 12.31 60.76
N SER A 261 -56.46 11.44 60.69
CA SER A 261 -57.88 11.84 60.55
C SER A 261 -58.48 12.56 61.77
N THR A 262 -57.72 12.78 62.86
CA THR A 262 -58.25 13.26 64.15
C THR A 262 -58.12 14.76 64.40
N ILE A 263 -57.41 15.52 63.54
CA ILE A 263 -57.13 16.96 63.77
C ILE A 263 -57.89 17.87 62.80
N ALA A 264 -58.32 17.40 61.63
CA ALA A 264 -58.77 18.28 60.56
C ALA A 264 -60.22 18.80 60.67
N SER A 265 -61.01 18.50 61.71
CA SER A 265 -62.45 18.85 61.71
C SER A 265 -63.11 19.08 63.08
N LYS A 266 -62.39 19.57 64.08
CA LYS A 266 -63.01 19.92 65.39
C LYS A 266 -63.21 21.43 65.49
N PHE A 267 -64.47 21.88 65.61
CA PHE A 267 -64.78 23.25 66.00
C PHE A 267 -64.79 23.34 67.53
N PHE A 268 -64.06 24.30 68.08
CA PHE A 268 -63.96 24.56 69.52
C PHE A 268 -64.70 25.86 69.81
N GLY A 269 -65.87 25.78 70.46
CA GLY A 269 -66.61 26.96 70.91
C GLY A 269 -66.32 27.26 72.38
N LEU A 270 -66.33 28.54 72.78
CA LEU A 270 -66.38 28.94 74.18
C LEU A 270 -67.78 29.49 74.47
N LYS A 271 -68.47 28.93 75.47
CA LYS A 271 -69.75 29.46 75.96
C LYS A 271 -69.63 29.93 77.40
N LYS A 272 -70.46 30.89 77.76
CA LYS A 272 -70.57 31.38 79.14
C LYS A 272 -71.62 30.54 79.86
N THR A 273 -71.21 29.81 80.89
CA THR A 273 -72.11 29.09 81.79
C THR A 273 -72.06 29.72 83.17
N VAL A 274 -73.02 29.40 84.05
CA VAL A 274 -72.95 29.74 85.48
C VAL A 274 -72.58 28.48 86.26
N ASP A 275 -71.63 28.61 87.19
CA ASP A 275 -71.30 27.52 88.10
C ASP A 275 -72.36 27.36 89.20
N GLY A 276 -72.25 26.29 89.99
CA GLY A 276 -73.18 25.99 91.09
C GLY A 276 -73.21 27.04 92.22
N THR A 277 -72.38 28.07 92.15
CA THR A 277 -72.37 29.22 93.08
C THR A 277 -72.96 30.50 92.46
N GLY A 278 -73.45 30.42 91.22
CA GLY A 278 -74.07 31.54 90.50
C GLY A 278 -73.08 32.46 89.79
N ARG A 279 -71.78 32.10 89.76
CA ARG A 279 -70.75 32.89 89.07
C ARG A 279 -70.67 32.47 87.61
N SER A 280 -70.56 33.44 86.71
CA SER A 280 -70.31 33.15 85.29
C SER A 280 -68.89 32.66 85.05
N ILE A 281 -68.75 31.53 84.36
CA ILE A 281 -67.50 30.91 83.94
C ILE A 281 -67.54 30.62 82.43
N ALA A 282 -66.37 30.61 81.77
CA ALA A 282 -66.27 30.19 80.38
C ALA A 282 -66.01 28.68 80.33
N THR A 283 -66.87 27.93 79.64
CA THR A 283 -66.71 26.50 79.38
C THR A 283 -66.45 26.26 77.91
N GLN A 284 -65.51 25.35 77.62
CA GLN A 284 -65.21 24.95 76.26
C GLN A 284 -66.17 23.85 75.83
N GLU A 285 -66.84 24.07 74.70
CA GLU A 285 -67.71 23.09 74.07
C GLU A 285 -67.04 22.54 72.81
N HIS A 286 -67.13 21.22 72.65
CA HIS A 286 -66.57 20.49 71.52
C HIS A 286 -67.66 19.62 70.93
N THR A 287 -67.82 19.63 69.61
CA THR A 287 -68.67 18.65 68.94
C THR A 287 -67.92 17.33 68.79
N LEU A 288 -68.59 16.20 69.06
CA LEU A 288 -68.07 14.88 68.71
C LEU A 288 -68.37 14.60 67.23
N VAL A 289 -67.46 13.94 66.52
CA VAL A 289 -67.66 13.65 65.09
C VAL A 289 -68.82 12.66 64.93
N GLY A 290 -69.91 13.11 64.29
CA GLY A 290 -71.09 12.30 63.97
C GLY A 290 -72.13 12.17 65.10
N GLY A 291 -72.01 12.92 66.19
CA GLY A 291 -73.05 13.03 67.22
C GLY A 291 -74.23 13.92 66.76
N SER A 292 -75.38 13.81 67.42
CA SER A 292 -76.57 14.63 67.10
C SER A 292 -76.50 16.05 67.68
N GLU A 293 -75.34 16.49 68.17
CA GLU A 293 -75.17 17.79 68.80
C GLU A 293 -75.09 18.90 67.73
N ASN A 294 -76.21 19.60 67.50
CA ASN A 294 -76.24 20.79 66.66
C ASN A 294 -75.78 22.03 67.44
N LEU A 295 -74.92 22.86 66.83
CA LEU A 295 -74.62 24.20 67.32
C LEU A 295 -75.92 25.01 67.38
N THR A 296 -76.43 25.25 68.58
CA THR A 296 -77.71 25.93 68.78
C THR A 296 -77.43 27.39 69.12
N ILE A 297 -77.58 28.26 68.10
CA ILE A 297 -77.18 29.68 68.16
C ILE A 297 -77.89 30.46 69.27
N SER A 298 -79.10 30.06 69.66
CA SER A 298 -79.87 30.70 70.74
C SER A 298 -79.26 30.56 72.14
N ASP A 299 -78.28 29.67 72.33
CA ASP A 299 -77.61 29.48 73.61
C ASP A 299 -76.53 30.56 73.89
N TYR A 300 -76.36 31.52 72.98
CA TYR A 300 -75.35 32.59 73.06
C TYR A 300 -76.02 33.98 73.09
N ASP A 301 -76.11 34.60 74.28
CA ASP A 301 -76.74 35.92 74.50
C ASP A 301 -76.09 37.07 73.70
N THR A 302 -74.78 37.00 73.46
CA THR A 302 -74.02 37.96 72.64
C THR A 302 -72.88 37.23 71.95
N TYR A 303 -72.88 37.21 70.62
CA TYR A 303 -71.80 36.63 69.84
C TYR A 303 -71.52 37.48 68.61
N PHE A 304 -70.29 37.37 68.09
CA PHE A 304 -69.71 38.27 67.08
C PHE A 304 -70.51 38.39 65.77
N PHE A 305 -71.49 37.51 65.50
CA PHE A 305 -72.32 37.53 64.29
C PHE A 305 -73.74 38.12 64.51
N ALA A 306 -74.07 38.61 65.70
CA ALA A 306 -75.41 39.14 65.98
C ALA A 306 -75.68 40.54 65.38
N THR A 307 -74.66 41.24 64.88
CA THR A 307 -74.80 42.52 64.19
C THR A 307 -74.60 42.31 62.68
N GLY A 308 -75.66 42.54 61.90
CA GLY A 308 -75.81 42.04 60.53
C GLY A 308 -74.67 42.31 59.54
N SER A 309 -74.48 41.31 58.67
CA SER A 309 -73.71 41.30 57.41
C SER A 309 -72.21 40.96 57.45
N ILE A 310 -71.74 40.17 58.43
CA ILE A 310 -70.39 39.56 58.36
C ILE A 310 -70.52 38.11 57.88
N PHE A 311 -69.83 37.75 56.78
CA PHE A 311 -69.74 36.37 56.30
C PHE A 311 -68.29 35.90 56.28
N MET A 312 -68.06 34.66 56.67
CA MET A 312 -66.75 34.03 56.59
C MET A 312 -66.78 32.95 55.50
N SER A 313 -65.74 32.90 54.69
CA SER A 313 -65.54 31.87 53.66
C SER A 313 -64.08 31.45 53.63
N ILE A 314 -63.80 30.22 53.20
CA ILE A 314 -62.43 29.79 52.92
C ILE A 314 -62.24 29.76 51.41
N ASP A 315 -61.16 30.37 50.92
CA ASP A 315 -60.86 30.35 49.48
C ASP A 315 -60.25 29.03 49.02
N THR A 316 -60.09 28.87 47.71
CA THR A 316 -59.53 27.65 47.09
C THR A 316 -58.07 27.38 47.46
N SER A 317 -57.41 28.31 48.15
CA SER A 317 -56.05 28.17 48.67
C SER A 317 -56.02 27.86 50.17
N GLY A 318 -57.17 27.79 50.83
CA GLY A 318 -57.29 27.38 52.24
C GLY A 318 -57.18 28.52 53.25
N HIS A 319 -57.25 29.79 52.81
CA HIS A 319 -57.23 30.92 53.73
C HIS A 319 -58.64 31.31 54.20
N LEU A 320 -58.77 31.67 55.48
CA LEU A 320 -60.02 32.18 56.05
C LEU A 320 -60.20 33.66 55.68
N LEU A 321 -61.24 33.94 54.91
CA LEU A 321 -61.67 35.28 54.55
C LEU A 321 -62.85 35.69 55.43
N ILE A 322 -62.77 36.89 56.00
CA ILE A 322 -63.83 37.49 56.81
C ILE A 322 -64.30 38.73 56.06
N ASN A 323 -65.45 38.63 55.40
CA ASN A 323 -66.08 39.76 54.75
C ASN A 323 -67.01 40.45 55.74
N MET A 324 -66.62 41.66 56.13
CA MET A 324 -67.45 42.59 56.89
C MET A 324 -68.13 43.56 55.90
N PRO A 325 -69.23 44.25 56.27
CA PRO A 325 -69.73 45.35 55.44
C PRO A 325 -68.69 46.47 55.28
#